data_AF-A0A1M5ZCM8-F1
#
_entry.id   AF-A0A1M5ZCM8-F1
#
_cell.length_a   1.000
_cell.length_b   1.000
_cell.length_c   1.000
_cell.angle_alpha   90.00
_cell.angle_beta   90.00
_cell.angle_gamma   90.00
#
_symmetry.space_group_name_H-M   'P 1'
#
loop_
_entity.id
_entity.type
_entity.pdbx_description
1 polymer ?
#
loop_
_entity_poly.entity_id
_entity_poly.type
_entity_poly.pdbx_seq_one_letter_code
_entity_poly.pdbx_strand_id
1 'polypeptide(L)'
;MPETNRIEYKRELSDGLEKEVIAFLNYREGGILYIGIDKDGNTYGLADADSDQLKIKDRLKNNIRPSALGLFDIVSEERDGNDILKIIVASGPEKPYHLKKYGMSEKGCFIRLGSAAEPMPQKMIDELFAKRTRNSISKIKAGRQDLSFSQLKIYYEEAGYTLGNAFAKNLELLTEDGAFNYAGYLLADKNNTSIKVAKYSGKTRTDLIESNEYGHECLVKATKQVIDKIAVENRTATKITAKERQQANLWHPIALREAIINAFVHNDYTNEITPKFEIFTDRIEITSAGGLPEGLSKQEFFEGFSVPRNKELMRIFKDLELVEQLGSGIPRILEHYGKESFNFSDNFLRMTFMAKETAVEEGGQKGGAIGGVTGGAIDAIDTLTKRQKEVVKLIAANPSITYNEIADALGINESAVGKHITAIKNKGVLVRQGGTQGYWEIKLPKT
;
A
#
# COMPACT_ATOMS: atom_id res chain seq x y z
N MET A 1 -14.01 17.54 -13.90
CA MET A 1 -14.28 17.70 -12.45
C MET A 1 -14.05 19.16 -12.10
N PRO A 2 -14.79 19.77 -11.17
CA PRO A 2 -14.50 21.12 -10.71
C PRO A 2 -13.24 21.14 -9.82
N GLU A 3 -12.66 22.32 -9.63
CA GLU A 3 -11.60 22.55 -8.64
C GLU A 3 -12.08 22.20 -7.23
N THR A 4 -11.14 21.75 -6.40
CA THR A 4 -11.41 21.38 -5.00
C THR A 4 -10.26 21.87 -4.13
N ASN A 5 -10.36 21.66 -2.82
CA ASN A 5 -9.23 21.81 -1.89
C ASN A 5 -8.00 20.98 -2.25
N ARG A 6 -8.13 20.00 -3.16
CA ARG A 6 -7.06 19.10 -3.60
C ARG A 6 -6.78 19.17 -5.10
N ILE A 7 -7.55 19.90 -5.88
CA ILE A 7 -7.42 19.98 -7.34
C ILE A 7 -7.42 21.43 -7.75
N GLU A 8 -6.35 21.85 -8.43
CA GLU A 8 -6.19 23.19 -9.01
C GLU A 8 -5.97 23.08 -10.51
N TYR A 9 -6.58 23.98 -11.28
CA TYR A 9 -6.38 24.09 -12.71
C TYR A 9 -5.75 25.41 -13.10
N LYS A 10 -4.70 25.35 -13.91
CA LYS A 10 -4.09 26.51 -14.54
C LYS A 10 -4.00 26.27 -16.04
N ARG A 11 -4.43 27.26 -16.82
CA ARG A 11 -4.33 27.18 -18.28
C ARG A 11 -2.88 27.09 -18.74
N GLU A 12 -1.99 27.83 -18.09
CA GLU A 12 -0.58 27.94 -18.44
C GLU A 12 0.30 28.09 -17.18
N LEU A 13 1.61 27.88 -17.34
CA LEU A 13 2.58 28.08 -16.29
C LEU A 13 2.67 29.57 -15.91
N SER A 14 2.20 29.92 -14.71
CA SER A 14 2.14 31.31 -14.22
C SER A 14 3.08 31.57 -13.04
N ASP A 15 3.28 32.84 -12.67
CA ASP A 15 4.03 33.27 -11.48
C ASP A 15 3.40 32.79 -10.15
N GLY A 16 2.17 32.30 -10.19
CA GLY A 16 1.46 31.76 -9.03
C GLY A 16 1.79 30.31 -8.68
N LEU A 17 2.60 29.60 -9.46
CA LEU A 17 2.90 28.17 -9.26
C LEU A 17 3.31 27.84 -7.82
N GLU A 18 4.33 28.53 -7.29
CA GLU A 18 4.87 28.24 -5.97
C GLU A 18 3.84 28.49 -4.87
N LYS A 19 2.97 29.48 -5.05
CA LYS A 19 1.86 29.76 -4.12
C LYS A 19 0.96 28.53 -3.99
N GLU A 20 0.54 27.95 -5.11
CA GLU A 20 -0.33 26.77 -5.13
C GLU A 20 0.36 25.55 -4.51
N VAL A 21 1.62 25.30 -4.89
CA VAL A 21 2.38 24.15 -4.37
C VAL A 21 2.65 24.31 -2.87
N ILE A 22 2.99 25.51 -2.38
CA ILE A 22 3.14 25.79 -0.94
C ILE A 22 1.83 25.54 -0.20
N ALA A 23 0.70 25.97 -0.76
CA ALA A 23 -0.61 25.73 -0.15
C ALA A 23 -0.89 24.23 -0.02
N PHE A 24 -0.56 23.41 -1.02
CA PHE A 24 -0.69 21.95 -0.94
C PHE A 24 0.29 21.30 0.03
N LEU A 25 1.56 21.73 0.06
CA LEU A 25 2.56 21.25 1.01
C LEU A 25 2.13 21.51 2.47
N ASN A 26 1.47 22.64 2.72
CA ASN A 26 0.92 22.99 4.03
C ASN A 26 -0.42 22.32 4.32
N TYR A 27 -1.16 21.92 3.29
CA TYR A 27 -2.43 21.20 3.44
C TYR A 27 -2.20 19.77 3.94
N ARG A 28 -3.18 19.20 4.66
CA ARG A 28 -3.04 17.88 5.29
C ARG A 28 -3.02 16.72 4.28
N GLU A 29 -3.72 16.86 3.16
CA GLU A 29 -3.93 15.79 2.17
C GLU A 29 -3.07 15.98 0.90
N GLY A 30 -2.21 17.00 0.87
CA GLY A 30 -1.52 17.43 -0.35
C GLY A 30 -2.52 17.89 -1.42
N GLY A 31 -2.18 17.69 -2.69
CA GLY A 31 -3.09 17.94 -3.80
C GLY A 31 -2.48 17.71 -5.17
N ILE A 32 -3.24 18.05 -6.19
CA ILE A 32 -2.89 17.90 -7.60
C ILE A 32 -3.14 19.23 -8.29
N LEU A 33 -2.12 19.72 -8.99
CA LEU A 33 -2.21 20.90 -9.86
C LEU A 33 -2.08 20.44 -11.31
N TYR A 34 -3.04 20.78 -12.15
CA TYR A 34 -2.92 20.58 -13.59
C TYR A 34 -2.59 21.88 -14.30
N ILE A 35 -1.69 21.80 -15.27
CA ILE A 35 -1.32 22.89 -16.17
C ILE A 35 -1.70 22.49 -17.59
N GLY A 36 -2.35 23.39 -18.33
CA GLY A 36 -2.97 23.13 -19.64
C GLY A 36 -4.49 22.93 -19.54
N ILE A 37 -5.10 23.22 -18.39
CA ILE A 37 -6.54 23.12 -18.15
C ILE A 37 -7.05 24.45 -17.57
N ASP A 38 -8.13 25.00 -18.10
CA ASP A 38 -8.73 26.22 -17.54
C ASP A 38 -9.59 25.93 -16.28
N LYS A 39 -10.11 26.98 -15.66
CA LYS A 39 -10.90 26.88 -14.42
C LYS A 39 -12.23 26.15 -14.60
N ASP A 40 -12.74 26.11 -15.83
CA ASP A 40 -13.98 25.43 -16.19
C ASP A 40 -13.72 23.94 -16.51
N GLY A 41 -12.45 23.53 -16.58
CA GLY A 41 -12.02 22.16 -16.82
C GLY A 41 -11.80 21.83 -18.30
N ASN A 42 -11.80 22.84 -19.19
CA ASN A 42 -11.52 22.68 -20.61
C ASN A 42 -10.02 22.54 -20.85
N THR A 43 -9.66 21.61 -21.73
CA THR A 43 -8.28 21.34 -22.11
C THR A 43 -7.80 22.39 -23.12
N TYR A 44 -6.72 23.10 -22.80
CA TYR A 44 -6.06 24.07 -23.69
C TYR A 44 -4.74 23.54 -24.25
N GLY A 45 -4.09 22.62 -23.53
CA GLY A 45 -2.79 22.10 -23.89
C GLY A 45 -1.63 23.05 -23.57
N LEU A 46 -0.43 22.48 -23.55
CA LEU A 46 0.83 23.19 -23.46
C LEU A 46 1.53 23.18 -24.81
N ALA A 47 2.16 24.30 -25.17
CA ALA A 47 2.93 24.39 -26.40
C ALA A 47 4.25 23.58 -26.34
N ASP A 48 4.85 23.49 -25.15
CA ASP A 48 6.10 22.78 -24.90
C ASP A 48 6.11 22.25 -23.45
N ALA A 49 5.51 21.07 -23.26
CA ALA A 49 5.36 20.44 -21.95
C ALA A 49 6.72 20.10 -21.31
N ASP A 50 7.71 19.68 -22.10
CA ASP A 50 9.05 19.33 -21.63
C ASP A 50 9.78 20.55 -21.03
N SER A 51 9.74 21.68 -21.75
CA SER A 51 10.31 22.95 -21.28
C SER A 51 9.64 23.44 -20.00
N ASP A 52 8.30 23.36 -19.93
CA ASP A 52 7.56 23.77 -18.74
C ASP A 52 7.82 22.84 -17.55
N GLN A 53 7.94 21.53 -17.77
CA GLN A 53 8.32 20.56 -16.73
C GLN A 53 9.68 20.93 -16.10
N LEU A 54 10.67 21.29 -16.92
CA LEU A 54 11.99 21.72 -16.41
C LEU A 54 11.90 23.02 -15.60
N LYS A 55 11.14 24.01 -16.09
CA LYS A 55 10.92 25.29 -15.36
C LYS A 55 10.22 25.07 -14.03
N ILE A 56 9.19 24.23 -13.99
CA ILE A 56 8.46 23.88 -12.75
C ILE A 56 9.43 23.26 -11.76
N LYS A 57 10.21 22.25 -12.18
CA LYS A 57 11.18 21.59 -11.32
C LYS A 57 12.19 22.57 -10.72
N ASP A 58 12.74 23.47 -11.53
CA ASP A 58 13.72 24.46 -11.06
C ASP A 58 13.09 25.47 -10.07
N ARG A 59 11.91 26.00 -10.39
CA ARG A 59 11.17 26.92 -9.54
C ARG A 59 10.85 26.32 -8.17
N LEU A 60 10.27 25.12 -8.13
CA LEU A 60 9.92 24.46 -6.87
C LEU A 60 11.16 24.13 -6.02
N LYS A 61 12.27 23.75 -6.67
CA LYS A 61 13.55 23.48 -6.00
C LYS A 61 14.15 24.74 -5.37
N ASN A 62 14.13 25.86 -6.08
CA ASN A 62 14.92 27.04 -5.70
C ASN A 62 14.13 28.05 -4.85
N ASN A 63 12.80 28.08 -5.00
CA ASN A 63 11.96 29.13 -4.44
C ASN A 63 11.19 28.73 -3.17
N ILE A 64 11.14 27.43 -2.81
CA ILE A 64 10.38 26.93 -1.65
C ILE A 64 11.32 26.52 -0.51
N ARG A 65 10.93 26.85 0.74
CA ARG A 65 11.59 26.45 1.98
C ARG A 65 10.57 25.95 3.01
N PRO A 66 10.84 24.88 3.79
CA PRO A 66 11.91 23.89 3.60
C PRO A 66 11.89 23.26 2.20
N SER A 67 12.93 22.51 1.84
CA SER A 67 13.02 21.88 0.51
C SER A 67 11.79 21.01 0.23
N ALA A 68 11.19 21.19 -0.94
CA ALA A 68 10.07 20.40 -1.45
C ALA A 68 10.51 19.15 -2.24
N LEU A 69 11.82 18.91 -2.39
CA LEU A 69 12.32 17.76 -3.14
C LEU A 69 11.88 16.45 -2.47
N GLY A 70 11.42 15.50 -3.28
CA GLY A 70 10.81 14.24 -2.81
C GLY A 70 9.36 14.35 -2.36
N LEU A 71 8.74 15.53 -2.46
CA LEU A 71 7.33 15.78 -2.08
C LEU A 71 6.44 16.13 -3.28
N PHE A 72 6.96 16.05 -4.50
CA PHE A 72 6.14 16.24 -5.69
C PHE A 72 6.58 15.36 -6.86
N ASP A 73 5.62 15.06 -7.73
CA ASP A 73 5.83 14.45 -9.04
C ASP A 73 5.30 15.39 -10.12
N ILE A 74 5.95 15.39 -11.28
CA ILE A 74 5.46 16.06 -12.48
C ILE A 74 5.28 14.96 -13.52
N VAL A 75 4.05 14.78 -14.00
CA VAL A 75 3.66 13.75 -14.95
C VAL A 75 3.10 14.45 -16.18
N SER A 76 3.63 14.11 -17.35
CA SER A 76 3.03 14.50 -18.62
C SER A 76 1.90 13.54 -18.95
N GLU A 77 0.72 14.09 -19.22
CA GLU A 77 -0.47 13.34 -19.62
C GLU A 77 -0.99 13.93 -20.94
N GLU A 78 -1.53 13.09 -21.82
CA GLU A 78 -2.25 13.56 -23.01
C GLU A 78 -3.75 13.60 -22.69
N ARG A 79 -4.40 14.71 -23.02
CA ARG A 79 -5.86 14.85 -22.89
C ARG A 79 -6.43 15.57 -24.10
N ASP A 80 -7.46 15.00 -24.71
CA ASP A 80 -8.12 15.56 -25.89
C ASP A 80 -7.13 15.89 -27.03
N GLY A 81 -6.07 15.08 -27.20
CA GLY A 81 -5.01 15.28 -28.20
C GLY A 81 -4.02 16.40 -27.87
N ASN A 82 -4.02 16.91 -26.63
CA ASN A 82 -3.14 17.97 -26.17
C ASN A 82 -2.31 17.51 -24.96
N ASP A 83 -1.06 17.95 -24.89
CA ASP A 83 -0.19 17.70 -23.75
C ASP A 83 -0.59 18.58 -22.56
N ILE A 84 -0.71 17.97 -21.39
CA ILE A 84 -0.92 18.65 -20.11
C ILE A 84 0.11 18.16 -19.10
N LEU A 85 0.37 18.98 -18.08
CA LEU A 85 1.21 18.58 -16.95
C LEU A 85 0.36 18.42 -15.70
N LYS A 86 0.55 17.30 -15.01
CA LYS A 86 -0.04 17.01 -13.72
C LYS A 86 1.05 17.00 -12.65
N ILE A 87 0.92 17.91 -11.70
CA ILE A 87 1.84 18.02 -10.56
C ILE A 87 1.15 17.43 -9.33
N ILE A 88 1.61 16.26 -8.89
CA ILE A 88 1.14 15.62 -7.67
C ILE A 88 1.99 16.13 -6.52
N VAL A 89 1.38 16.70 -5.48
CA VAL A 89 2.08 17.28 -4.32
C VAL A 89 1.64 16.55 -3.05
N ALA A 90 2.61 15.97 -2.34
CA ALA A 90 2.39 15.36 -1.04
C ALA A 90 2.19 16.42 0.05
N SER A 91 1.56 16.05 1.17
CA SER A 91 1.59 16.90 2.36
C SER A 91 3.00 16.86 2.96
N GLY A 92 3.56 18.03 3.24
CA GLY A 92 4.93 18.15 3.70
C GLY A 92 5.08 17.87 5.21
N PRO A 93 6.09 17.13 5.65
CA PRO A 93 6.31 16.85 7.08
C PRO A 93 6.87 18.05 7.87
N GLU A 94 7.45 19.05 7.20
CA GLU A 94 8.18 20.16 7.84
C GLU A 94 7.46 21.52 7.80
N LYS A 95 6.14 21.51 7.98
CA LYS A 95 5.30 22.72 7.94
C LYS A 95 5.80 23.80 8.92
N PRO A 96 5.63 25.10 8.62
CA PRO A 96 5.09 25.64 7.38
C PRO A 96 6.15 25.67 6.25
N TYR A 97 5.74 25.32 5.04
CA TYR A 97 6.44 25.62 3.80
C TYR A 97 6.09 27.05 3.36
N HIS A 98 7.06 27.72 2.75
CA HIS A 98 6.96 29.12 2.40
C HIS A 98 7.86 29.50 1.23
N LEU A 99 7.58 30.65 0.62
CA LEU A 99 8.47 31.26 -0.36
C LEU A 99 9.77 31.69 0.33
N LYS A 100 10.90 31.28 -0.25
CA LYS A 100 12.25 31.58 0.24
C LYS A 100 12.48 33.08 0.42
N LYS A 101 12.02 33.90 -0.53
CA LYS A 101 12.20 35.36 -0.54
C LYS A 101 11.44 36.12 0.56
N TYR A 102 10.34 35.56 1.08
CA TYR A 102 9.48 36.23 2.06
C TYR A 102 9.54 35.62 3.46
N GLY A 103 10.25 34.50 3.62
CA GLY A 103 10.33 33.81 4.91
C GLY A 103 8.96 33.30 5.39
N MET A 104 8.88 32.97 6.68
CA MET A 104 7.65 32.56 7.36
C MET A 104 6.79 33.77 7.71
N SER A 105 6.24 34.42 6.68
CA SER A 105 5.32 35.57 6.79
C SER A 105 4.05 35.30 6.00
N GLU A 106 3.01 36.11 6.18
CA GLU A 106 1.76 36.00 5.41
C GLU A 106 1.97 36.17 3.90
N LYS A 107 3.06 36.83 3.48
CA LYS A 107 3.45 36.94 2.06
C LYS A 107 4.19 35.71 1.53
N GLY A 108 4.70 34.86 2.44
CA GLY A 108 5.49 33.68 2.10
C GLY A 108 4.76 32.36 2.31
N CYS A 109 3.89 32.26 3.32
CA CYS A 109 3.15 31.07 3.68
C CYS A 109 1.73 31.12 3.09
N PHE A 110 1.31 30.02 2.47
CA PHE A 110 -0.03 29.88 1.90
C PHE A 110 -0.70 28.60 2.41
N ILE A 111 -2.03 28.62 2.48
CA ILE A 111 -2.85 27.46 2.86
C ILE A 111 -4.05 27.33 1.93
N ARG A 112 -4.56 26.10 1.78
CA ARG A 112 -5.80 25.81 1.06
C ARG A 112 -7.02 26.16 1.89
N LEU A 113 -7.88 27.04 1.38
CA LEU A 113 -9.21 27.37 1.91
C LEU A 113 -10.25 27.16 0.80
N GLY A 114 -11.01 26.06 0.86
CA GLY A 114 -11.79 25.63 -0.29
C GLY A 114 -10.88 25.35 -1.48
N SER A 115 -11.26 25.79 -2.68
CA SER A 115 -10.44 25.66 -3.89
C SER A 115 -9.34 26.72 -4.02
N ALA A 116 -9.24 27.71 -3.13
CA ALA A 116 -8.27 28.80 -3.26
C ALA A 116 -7.03 28.59 -2.38
N ALA A 117 -5.86 29.01 -2.86
CA ALA A 117 -4.69 29.25 -2.04
C ALA A 117 -4.74 30.68 -1.47
N GLU A 118 -4.73 30.80 -0.15
CA GLU A 118 -4.80 32.08 0.56
C GLU A 118 -3.56 32.31 1.43
N PRO A 119 -3.16 33.58 1.68
CA PRO A 119 -2.17 33.93 2.68
C PRO A 119 -2.48 33.27 4.03
N MET A 120 -1.49 32.61 4.63
CA MET A 120 -1.64 31.98 5.94
C MET A 120 -1.51 33.06 7.03
N PRO A 121 -2.51 33.24 7.92
CA PRO A 121 -2.41 34.21 9.01
C PRO A 121 -1.22 33.90 9.94
N GLN A 122 -0.56 34.94 10.47
CA GLN A 122 0.66 34.77 11.27
C GLN A 122 0.49 33.78 12.45
N LYS A 123 -0.64 33.82 13.15
CA LYS A 123 -0.94 32.90 14.24
C LYS A 123 -0.88 31.42 13.81
N MET A 124 -1.40 31.11 12.61
CA MET A 124 -1.39 29.75 12.07
C MET A 124 0.02 29.33 11.63
N ILE A 125 0.82 30.27 11.11
CA ILE A 125 2.24 30.04 10.80
C ILE A 125 2.97 29.60 12.08
N ASP A 126 2.77 30.33 13.18
CA ASP A 126 3.41 30.05 14.46
C ASP A 126 2.96 28.68 15.04
N GLU A 127 1.67 28.35 14.92
CA GLU A 127 1.12 27.05 15.32
C GLU A 127 1.72 25.87 14.54
N LEU A 128 1.82 25.99 13.21
CA LEU A 128 2.47 24.96 12.38
C LEU A 128 3.96 24.86 12.68
N PHE A 129 4.64 25.98 12.90
CA PHE A 129 6.06 25.99 13.21
C PHE A 129 6.35 25.34 14.57
N ALA A 130 5.47 25.55 15.56
CA ALA A 130 5.57 24.91 16.86
C ALA A 130 5.47 23.37 16.76
N LYS A 131 4.60 22.86 15.88
CA LYS A 131 4.39 21.42 15.61
C LYS A 131 5.28 20.85 14.51
N ARG A 132 6.17 21.65 13.93
CA ARG A 132 7.05 21.21 12.83
C ARG A 132 7.81 19.95 13.21
N THR A 133 7.89 18.97 12.30
CA THR A 133 8.80 17.83 12.46
C THR A 133 10.24 18.32 12.59
N ARG A 134 10.80 18.21 13.81
CA ARG A 134 12.18 18.62 14.11
C ARG A 134 13.19 17.50 13.90
N ASN A 135 12.76 16.27 14.14
CA ASN A 135 13.61 15.08 14.06
C ASN A 135 13.45 14.42 12.69
N SER A 136 13.95 15.07 11.64
CA SER A 136 14.12 14.44 10.32
C SER A 136 15.52 13.82 10.24
N ILE A 137 15.66 12.69 9.54
CA ILE A 137 16.97 12.09 9.27
C ILE A 137 17.94 13.03 8.53
N SER A 138 17.42 14.03 7.81
CA SER A 138 18.26 15.05 7.16
C SER A 138 18.84 16.09 8.11
N LYS A 139 18.29 16.21 9.32
CA LYS A 139 18.77 17.12 10.38
C LYS A 139 19.67 16.43 11.41
N ILE A 140 19.62 15.10 11.48
CA ILE A 140 20.46 14.31 12.36
C ILE A 140 21.83 14.18 11.72
N LYS A 141 22.89 14.67 12.39
CA LYS A 141 24.27 14.48 11.95
C LYS A 141 24.64 13.00 12.03
N ALA A 142 25.25 12.46 10.98
CA ALA A 142 25.77 11.10 11.00
C ALA A 142 26.91 10.98 12.02
N GLY A 143 26.87 9.91 12.84
CA GLY A 143 27.93 9.64 13.83
C GLY A 143 29.31 9.41 13.20
N ARG A 144 29.33 9.00 11.92
CA ARG A 144 30.53 8.88 11.08
C ARG A 144 30.44 9.83 9.89
N GLN A 145 31.59 10.35 9.48
CA GLN A 145 31.71 11.32 8.38
C GLN A 145 32.60 10.82 7.24
N ASP A 146 33.34 9.74 7.48
CA ASP A 146 34.14 8.99 6.52
C ASP A 146 33.25 8.07 5.67
N LEU A 147 32.26 8.65 4.97
CA LEU A 147 31.27 7.93 4.18
C LEU A 147 31.68 7.84 2.70
N SER A 148 31.52 6.66 2.10
CA SER A 148 31.64 6.44 0.66
C SER A 148 30.29 6.05 0.06
N PHE A 149 30.09 6.31 -1.23
CA PHE A 149 28.79 6.18 -1.92
C PHE A 149 28.93 5.50 -3.29
N SER A 150 29.87 4.58 -3.43
CA SER A 150 30.18 3.91 -4.70
C SER A 150 28.96 3.15 -5.22
N GLN A 151 28.26 2.42 -4.34
CA GLN A 151 27.07 1.65 -4.71
C GLN A 151 25.91 2.55 -5.15
N LEU A 152 25.70 3.67 -4.43
CA LEU A 152 24.66 4.64 -4.80
C LEU A 152 24.95 5.26 -6.17
N LYS A 153 26.21 5.61 -6.44
CA LYS A 153 26.64 6.15 -7.74
C LYS A 153 26.38 5.16 -8.87
N ILE A 154 26.73 3.88 -8.69
CA ILE A 154 26.43 2.82 -9.66
C ILE A 154 24.93 2.77 -9.97
N TYR A 155 24.07 2.79 -8.95
CA TYR A 155 22.62 2.75 -9.18
C TYR A 155 22.10 3.97 -9.93
N TYR A 156 22.62 5.17 -9.63
CA TYR A 156 22.24 6.37 -10.38
C TYR A 156 22.73 6.29 -11.83
N GLU A 157 23.95 5.79 -12.07
CA GLU A 157 24.49 5.60 -13.43
C GLU A 157 23.67 4.58 -14.24
N GLU A 158 23.25 3.47 -13.62
CA GLU A 158 22.34 2.47 -14.21
C GLU A 158 20.98 3.08 -14.59
N ALA A 159 20.48 4.02 -13.78
CA ALA A 159 19.24 4.76 -14.05
C ALA A 159 19.43 5.94 -15.02
N GLY A 160 20.61 6.10 -15.63
CA GLY A 160 20.90 7.15 -16.62
C GLY A 160 21.26 8.52 -16.04
N TYR A 161 21.59 8.60 -14.75
CA TYR A 161 22.00 9.83 -14.08
C TYR A 161 23.50 9.83 -13.76
N THR A 162 24.17 10.96 -13.99
CA THR A 162 25.57 11.14 -13.58
C THR A 162 25.66 11.96 -12.29
N LEU A 163 26.13 11.34 -11.20
CA LEU A 163 26.35 12.02 -9.93
C LEU A 163 27.70 12.76 -9.92
N GLY A 164 27.68 14.07 -10.13
CA GLY A 164 28.87 14.93 -10.01
C GLY A 164 29.32 15.16 -8.56
N ASN A 165 30.37 15.96 -8.37
CA ASN A 165 30.96 16.23 -7.05
C ASN A 165 29.99 16.84 -6.03
N ALA A 166 28.96 17.55 -6.49
CA ALA A 166 27.95 18.15 -5.65
C ALA A 166 26.79 17.19 -5.29
N PHE A 167 26.87 15.89 -5.59
CA PHE A 167 25.76 14.94 -5.42
C PHE A 167 25.22 14.93 -3.97
N ALA A 168 26.09 14.92 -2.96
CA ALA A 168 25.66 14.87 -1.56
C ALA A 168 24.80 16.08 -1.19
N LYS A 169 25.19 17.28 -1.64
CA LYS A 169 24.38 18.50 -1.48
C LYS A 169 23.10 18.43 -2.31
N ASN A 170 23.20 17.99 -3.57
CA ASN A 170 22.07 17.93 -4.48
C ASN A 170 21.01 16.94 -4.03
N LEU A 171 21.38 15.82 -3.40
CA LEU A 171 20.51 14.80 -2.82
C LEU A 171 20.13 15.07 -1.35
N GLU A 172 20.51 16.23 -0.81
CA GLU A 172 20.21 16.65 0.57
C GLU A 172 20.75 15.67 1.63
N LEU A 173 21.93 15.09 1.39
CA LEU A 173 22.65 14.18 2.30
C LEU A 173 23.57 14.92 3.28
N LEU A 174 23.53 16.25 3.29
CA LEU A 174 24.31 17.09 4.18
C LEU A 174 23.38 17.89 5.11
N THR A 175 23.81 18.09 6.35
CA THR A 175 23.23 19.05 7.28
C THR A 175 23.56 20.50 6.85
N GLU A 176 22.95 21.49 7.51
CA GLU A 176 23.17 22.91 7.20
C GLU A 176 24.63 23.36 7.40
N ASP A 177 25.34 22.76 8.36
CA ASP A 177 26.78 22.97 8.63
C ASP A 177 27.71 22.18 7.68
N GLY A 178 27.15 21.42 6.73
CA GLY A 178 27.90 20.71 5.69
C GLY A 178 28.42 19.32 6.08
N ALA A 179 28.11 18.82 7.27
CA ALA A 179 28.39 17.44 7.65
C ALA A 179 27.40 16.48 6.96
N PHE A 180 27.77 15.20 6.77
CA PHE A 180 26.81 14.18 6.34
C PHE A 180 25.72 13.99 7.41
N ASN A 181 24.48 13.92 6.95
CA ASN A 181 23.32 13.63 7.78
C ASN A 181 23.01 12.13 7.83
N TYR A 182 22.02 11.73 8.61
CA TYR A 182 21.67 10.34 8.82
C TYR A 182 21.11 9.67 7.55
N ALA A 183 20.45 10.42 6.66
CA ALA A 183 20.10 9.90 5.33
C ALA A 183 21.36 9.53 4.53
N GLY A 184 22.37 10.40 4.53
CA GLY A 184 23.69 10.12 3.96
C GLY A 184 24.33 8.88 4.58
N TYR A 185 24.23 8.69 5.90
CA TYR A 185 24.72 7.49 6.58
C TYR A 185 24.01 6.21 6.12
N LEU A 186 22.67 6.22 6.03
CA LEU A 186 21.90 5.06 5.55
C LEU A 186 22.26 4.68 4.11
N LEU A 187 22.58 5.67 3.27
CA LEU A 187 22.89 5.47 1.86
C LEU A 187 24.37 5.20 1.56
N ALA A 188 25.24 5.28 2.57
CA ALA A 188 26.66 5.00 2.43
C ALA A 188 26.92 3.51 2.13
N ASP A 189 28.07 3.22 1.51
CA ASP A 189 28.50 1.85 1.20
C ASP A 189 28.63 0.97 2.45
N LYS A 190 28.86 1.60 3.61
CA LYS A 190 28.94 0.94 4.92
C LYS A 190 28.23 1.77 5.98
N ASN A 191 27.31 1.15 6.70
CA ASN A 191 26.68 1.66 7.91
C ASN A 191 26.59 0.54 8.97
N ASN A 192 25.97 0.81 10.11
CA ASN A 192 25.74 -0.18 11.18
C ASN A 192 24.28 -0.61 11.29
N THR A 193 23.47 -0.27 10.29
CA THR A 193 22.03 -0.53 10.28
C THR A 193 21.80 -1.99 9.92
N SER A 194 21.30 -2.80 10.85
CA SER A 194 21.02 -4.23 10.66
C SER A 194 19.58 -4.44 10.16
N ILE A 195 19.43 -5.10 9.01
CA ILE A 195 18.14 -5.37 8.37
C ILE A 195 18.03 -6.87 8.17
N LYS A 196 17.10 -7.49 8.90
CA LYS A 196 16.96 -8.94 8.94
C LYS A 196 15.69 -9.41 8.27
N VAL A 197 15.82 -10.51 7.51
CA VAL A 197 14.70 -11.34 7.09
C VAL A 197 14.75 -12.61 7.92
N ALA A 198 13.75 -12.82 8.76
CA ALA A 198 13.62 -13.98 9.62
C ALA A 198 12.55 -14.92 9.08
N LYS A 199 12.82 -16.22 9.10
CA LYS A 199 11.86 -17.26 8.72
C LYS A 199 11.64 -18.21 9.89
N TYR A 200 10.38 -18.49 10.17
CA TYR A 200 9.96 -19.38 11.24
C TYR A 200 9.34 -20.66 10.69
N SER A 201 9.55 -21.79 11.37
CA SER A 201 8.97 -23.09 10.95
C SER A 201 7.47 -23.20 11.22
N GLY A 202 6.90 -22.29 12.01
CA GLY A 202 5.51 -22.30 12.41
C GLY A 202 4.82 -20.95 12.20
N LYS A 203 3.71 -20.76 12.91
CA LYS A 203 2.91 -19.52 12.89
C LYS A 203 3.33 -18.50 13.95
N THR A 204 4.22 -18.91 14.85
CA THR A 204 4.73 -18.18 16.00
C THR A 204 6.19 -17.78 15.79
N ARG A 205 6.67 -16.82 16.59
CA ARG A 205 8.06 -16.33 16.56
C ARG A 205 9.04 -17.17 17.41
N THR A 206 8.70 -18.44 17.65
CA THR A 206 9.43 -19.32 18.57
C THR A 206 10.57 -20.04 17.86
N ASP A 207 10.27 -20.67 16.72
CA ASP A 207 11.16 -21.61 16.07
C ASP A 207 11.76 -20.99 14.80
N LEU A 208 12.78 -20.17 15.01
CA LEU A 208 13.54 -19.50 13.94
C LEU A 208 14.36 -20.54 13.16
N ILE A 209 14.12 -20.64 11.86
CA ILE A 209 14.83 -21.59 10.98
C ILE A 209 15.82 -20.91 10.02
N GLU A 210 15.61 -19.62 9.72
CA GLU A 210 16.52 -18.85 8.89
C GLU A 210 16.54 -17.40 9.36
N SER A 211 17.72 -16.77 9.36
CA SER A 211 17.90 -15.35 9.63
C SER A 211 18.98 -14.81 8.70
N ASN A 212 18.58 -14.12 7.64
CA ASN A 212 19.50 -13.45 6.72
C ASN A 212 19.70 -12.00 7.15
N GLU A 213 20.93 -11.49 7.02
CA GLU A 213 21.32 -10.10 7.29
C GLU A 213 21.61 -9.40 5.96
N TYR A 214 20.87 -8.31 5.69
CA TYR A 214 21.00 -7.47 4.50
C TYR A 214 21.39 -6.03 4.84
N GLY A 215 21.73 -5.77 6.11
CA GLY A 215 22.20 -4.48 6.58
C GLY A 215 23.69 -4.23 6.33
N HIS A 216 24.21 -3.20 7.01
CA HIS A 216 25.63 -2.79 6.96
C HIS A 216 26.14 -2.29 5.61
N GLU A 217 25.23 -1.98 4.70
CA GLU A 217 25.50 -1.52 3.35
C GLU A 217 24.48 -0.46 2.91
N CYS A 218 24.64 0.06 1.70
CA CYS A 218 23.73 1.07 1.13
C CYS A 218 22.27 0.62 1.21
N LEU A 219 21.40 1.45 1.79
CA LEU A 219 19.99 1.12 2.03
C LEU A 219 19.23 0.70 0.76
N VAL A 220 19.58 1.26 -0.40
CA VAL A 220 19.00 0.87 -1.69
C VAL A 220 19.36 -0.57 -2.05
N LYS A 221 20.61 -0.97 -1.80
CA LYS A 221 21.08 -2.34 -2.04
C LYS A 221 20.38 -3.32 -1.09
N ALA A 222 20.31 -2.99 0.20
CA ALA A 222 19.57 -3.76 1.19
C ALA A 222 18.09 -3.95 0.77
N THR A 223 17.45 -2.89 0.25
CA THR A 223 16.07 -2.96 -0.25
C THR A 223 15.95 -3.98 -1.39
N LYS A 224 16.81 -3.89 -2.41
CA LYS A 224 16.79 -4.82 -3.55
C LYS A 224 17.00 -6.27 -3.10
N GLN A 225 17.97 -6.52 -2.21
CA GLN A 225 18.23 -7.86 -1.68
C GLN A 225 17.07 -8.44 -0.86
N VAL A 226 16.38 -7.62 -0.06
CA VAL A 226 15.18 -8.05 0.67
C VAL A 226 14.05 -8.40 -0.30
N ILE A 227 13.85 -7.61 -1.37
CA ILE A 227 12.89 -7.93 -2.44
C ILE A 227 13.22 -9.29 -3.06
N ASP A 228 14.48 -9.50 -3.44
CA ASP A 228 14.93 -10.75 -4.07
C ASP A 228 14.74 -11.95 -3.13
N LYS A 229 15.11 -11.82 -1.85
CA LYS A 229 14.90 -12.90 -0.86
C LYS A 229 13.42 -13.24 -0.69
N ILE A 230 12.56 -12.23 -0.54
CA ILE A 230 11.12 -12.46 -0.39
C ILE A 230 10.54 -13.06 -1.68
N ALA A 231 11.03 -12.67 -2.86
CA ALA A 231 10.62 -13.27 -4.13
C ALA A 231 10.97 -14.76 -4.21
N VAL A 232 12.16 -15.16 -3.74
CA VAL A 232 12.56 -16.59 -3.65
C VAL A 232 11.65 -17.37 -2.70
N GLU A 233 11.23 -16.76 -1.59
CA GLU A 233 10.30 -17.39 -0.64
C GLU A 233 8.85 -17.43 -1.14
N ASN A 234 8.48 -16.52 -2.03
CA ASN A 234 7.16 -16.46 -2.67
C ASN A 234 7.00 -17.52 -3.77
N ARG A 235 7.06 -18.78 -3.36
CA ARG A 235 7.00 -19.96 -4.24
C ARG A 235 5.74 -19.95 -5.10
N THR A 236 5.87 -20.41 -6.35
CA THR A 236 4.75 -20.65 -7.23
C THR A 236 4.04 -21.94 -6.85
N ALA A 237 2.82 -21.82 -6.35
CA ALA A 237 1.94 -22.96 -6.21
C ALA A 237 1.41 -23.38 -7.57
N THR A 238 1.47 -24.68 -7.86
CA THR A 238 0.87 -25.26 -9.06
C THR A 238 -0.36 -26.06 -8.66
N LYS A 239 -1.52 -25.76 -9.24
CA LYS A 239 -2.71 -26.60 -9.20
C LYS A 239 -2.99 -27.16 -10.60
N ILE A 240 -2.99 -28.48 -10.75
CA ILE A 240 -3.38 -29.13 -12.00
C ILE A 240 -4.90 -29.34 -11.95
N THR A 241 -5.64 -28.68 -12.83
CA THR A 241 -7.08 -28.90 -12.99
C THR A 241 -7.34 -29.87 -14.15
N ALA A 242 -8.60 -30.32 -14.31
CA ALA A 242 -8.98 -31.27 -15.37
C ALA A 242 -8.80 -30.72 -16.80
N LYS A 243 -8.66 -29.40 -16.98
CA LYS A 243 -8.46 -28.75 -18.29
C LYS A 243 -7.14 -27.99 -18.39
N GLU A 244 -6.69 -27.35 -17.32
CA GLU A 244 -5.55 -26.43 -17.37
C GLU A 244 -4.68 -26.48 -16.11
N ARG A 245 -3.40 -26.16 -16.27
CA ARG A 245 -2.47 -25.93 -15.17
C ARG A 245 -2.61 -24.47 -14.71
N GLN A 246 -3.00 -24.27 -13.45
CA GLN A 246 -3.01 -22.95 -12.83
C GLN A 246 -1.74 -22.79 -11.98
N GLN A 247 -0.98 -21.75 -12.25
CA GLN A 247 0.20 -21.36 -11.47
C GLN A 247 -0.07 -20.01 -10.82
N ALA A 248 0.11 -19.92 -9.52
CA ALA A 248 0.01 -18.67 -8.79
C ALA A 248 1.03 -18.63 -7.65
N ASN A 249 1.65 -17.47 -7.45
CA ASN A 249 2.50 -17.26 -6.28
C ASN A 249 1.65 -17.24 -4.99
N LEU A 250 2.25 -17.70 -3.89
CA LEU A 250 1.60 -17.71 -2.57
C LEU A 250 1.13 -16.33 -2.14
N TRP A 251 1.86 -15.29 -2.53
CA TRP A 251 1.55 -13.89 -2.26
C TRP A 251 1.62 -13.05 -3.55
N HIS A 252 0.81 -12.00 -3.63
CA HIS A 252 0.85 -11.08 -4.78
C HIS A 252 2.20 -10.32 -4.86
N PRO A 253 3.01 -10.51 -5.91
CA PRO A 253 4.38 -9.97 -5.97
C PRO A 253 4.45 -8.45 -5.95
N ILE A 254 3.53 -7.78 -6.67
CA ILE A 254 3.52 -6.31 -6.77
C ILE A 254 3.20 -5.68 -5.40
N ALA A 255 2.24 -6.25 -4.68
CA ALA A 255 1.86 -5.74 -3.36
C ALA A 255 2.96 -5.98 -2.31
N LEU A 256 3.66 -7.12 -2.39
CA LEU A 256 4.84 -7.36 -1.54
C LEU A 256 5.97 -6.37 -1.84
N ARG A 257 6.32 -6.17 -3.12
CA ARG A 257 7.34 -5.18 -3.52
C ARG A 257 7.01 -3.81 -2.97
N GLU A 258 5.76 -3.38 -3.13
CA GLU A 258 5.28 -2.08 -2.66
C GLU A 258 5.37 -1.95 -1.13
N ALA A 259 4.96 -2.97 -0.37
CA ALA A 259 5.05 -2.91 1.09
C ALA A 259 6.48 -2.98 1.62
N ILE A 260 7.38 -3.72 0.96
CA ILE A 260 8.80 -3.72 1.30
C ILE A 260 9.36 -2.31 1.10
N ILE A 261 9.15 -1.71 -0.07
CA ILE A 261 9.66 -0.38 -0.38
C ILE A 261 9.08 0.67 0.58
N ASN A 262 7.77 0.60 0.87
CA ASN A 262 7.14 1.49 1.84
C ASN A 262 7.74 1.32 3.24
N ALA A 263 8.06 0.09 3.65
CA ALA A 263 8.73 -0.16 4.92
C ALA A 263 10.16 0.38 4.96
N PHE A 264 10.85 0.55 3.84
CA PHE A 264 12.14 1.24 3.79
C PHE A 264 11.99 2.77 3.74
N VAL A 265 11.10 3.29 2.89
CA VAL A 265 11.00 4.74 2.66
C VAL A 265 10.32 5.46 3.83
N HIS A 266 9.30 4.86 4.46
CA HIS A 266 8.49 5.52 5.48
C HIS A 266 8.85 5.17 6.94
N ASN A 267 9.81 4.27 7.15
CA ASN A 267 10.24 3.87 8.49
C ASN A 267 10.86 5.02 9.28
N ASP A 268 10.56 5.09 10.57
CA ASP A 268 11.18 6.03 11.49
C ASP A 268 12.58 5.56 11.90
N TYR A 269 13.59 6.09 11.21
CA TYR A 269 14.99 5.82 11.47
C TYR A 269 15.62 6.73 12.54
N THR A 270 14.87 7.65 13.15
CA THR A 270 15.43 8.64 14.09
C THR A 270 16.02 7.98 15.35
N ASN A 271 15.56 6.78 15.69
CA ASN A 271 16.06 5.95 16.78
C ASN A 271 16.82 4.71 16.30
N GLU A 272 17.30 4.72 15.05
CA GLU A 272 18.07 3.65 14.41
C GLU A 272 17.34 2.29 14.31
N ILE A 273 16.01 2.27 14.50
CA ILE A 273 15.19 1.08 14.37
C ILE A 273 14.93 0.81 12.88
N THR A 274 15.18 -0.43 12.45
CA THR A 274 15.00 -0.87 11.06
C THR A 274 13.67 -1.58 10.83
N PRO A 275 13.17 -1.61 9.59
CA PRO A 275 12.04 -2.45 9.24
C PRO A 275 12.39 -3.93 9.43
N LYS A 276 11.40 -4.71 9.87
CA LYS A 276 11.49 -6.16 10.09
C LYS A 276 10.66 -6.90 9.07
N PHE A 277 11.23 -7.99 8.55
CA PHE A 277 10.61 -8.87 7.59
C PHE A 277 10.57 -10.27 8.16
N GLU A 278 9.37 -10.80 8.40
CA GLU A 278 9.17 -12.07 9.08
C GLU A 278 8.29 -12.98 8.23
N ILE A 279 8.79 -14.17 7.93
CA ILE A 279 8.13 -15.17 7.10
C ILE A 279 7.69 -16.32 7.99
N PHE A 280 6.39 -16.60 7.98
CA PHE A 280 5.76 -17.70 8.70
C PHE A 280 5.22 -18.71 7.68
N THR A 281 4.74 -19.85 8.18
CA THR A 281 4.17 -20.89 7.30
C THR A 281 2.91 -20.45 6.56
N ASP A 282 2.17 -19.47 7.10
CA ASP A 282 0.89 -19.03 6.54
C ASP A 282 0.85 -17.55 6.12
N ARG A 283 1.90 -16.77 6.39
CA ARG A 283 1.92 -15.33 6.11
C ARG A 283 3.32 -14.73 6.08
N ILE A 284 3.41 -13.53 5.50
CA ILE A 284 4.56 -12.63 5.67
C ILE A 284 4.11 -11.43 6.50
N GLU A 285 4.88 -11.05 7.51
CA GLU A 285 4.70 -9.82 8.27
C GLU A 285 5.83 -8.84 7.93
N ILE A 286 5.47 -7.62 7.55
CA ILE A 286 6.39 -6.50 7.31
C ILE A 286 6.07 -5.44 8.34
N THR A 287 7.02 -5.12 9.22
CA THR A 287 6.83 -4.14 10.29
C THR A 287 7.82 -2.99 10.13
N SER A 288 7.32 -1.77 9.96
CA SER A 288 8.12 -0.54 10.02
C SER A 288 7.96 0.15 11.38
N ALA A 289 9.04 0.77 11.86
CA ALA A 289 9.03 1.67 13.00
C ALA A 289 8.33 2.99 12.66
N GLY A 290 7.69 3.56 13.68
CA GLY A 290 6.83 4.73 13.58
C GLY A 290 5.38 4.36 13.28
N GLY A 291 4.45 5.08 13.93
CA GLY A 291 3.04 5.09 13.55
C GLY A 291 2.76 5.97 12.34
N LEU A 292 1.48 6.28 12.12
CA LEU A 292 1.07 7.23 11.09
C LEU A 292 1.72 8.61 11.34
N PRO A 293 2.17 9.31 10.27
CA PRO A 293 2.65 10.68 10.39
C PRO A 293 1.61 11.60 11.06
N GLU A 294 2.08 12.59 11.80
CA GLU A 294 1.20 13.56 12.45
C GLU A 294 0.28 14.24 11.42
N GLY A 295 -1.02 14.25 11.71
CA GLY A 295 -2.03 14.82 10.82
C GLY A 295 -2.51 13.92 9.69
N LEU A 296 -1.98 12.69 9.56
CA LEU A 296 -2.50 11.68 8.62
C LEU A 296 -3.39 10.67 9.36
N SER A 297 -4.67 10.64 9.03
CA SER A 297 -5.62 9.65 9.53
C SER A 297 -5.52 8.31 8.79
N LYS A 298 -6.08 7.25 9.39
CA LYS A 298 -6.18 5.93 8.74
C LYS A 298 -6.99 5.98 7.44
N GLN A 299 -8.06 6.79 7.42
CA GLN A 299 -8.89 6.93 6.23
C GLN A 299 -8.07 7.54 5.09
N GLU A 300 -7.43 8.67 5.35
CA GLU A 300 -6.56 9.38 4.40
C GLU A 300 -5.40 8.49 3.90
N PHE A 301 -4.79 7.70 4.79
CA PHE A 301 -3.78 6.71 4.43
C PHE A 301 -4.31 5.70 3.40
N PHE A 302 -5.51 5.15 3.62
CA PHE A 302 -6.12 4.19 2.69
C PHE A 302 -6.65 4.80 1.40
N GLU A 303 -6.93 6.11 1.39
CA GLU A 303 -7.25 6.88 0.19
C GLU A 303 -6.00 7.19 -0.66
N GLY A 304 -4.81 6.78 -0.20
CA GLY A 304 -3.55 6.96 -0.90
C GLY A 304 -2.90 8.32 -0.66
N PHE A 305 -3.28 9.05 0.40
CA PHE A 305 -2.61 10.32 0.71
C PHE A 305 -1.21 10.06 1.24
N SER A 306 -0.24 10.73 0.62
CA SER A 306 1.17 10.54 0.91
C SER A 306 1.70 11.65 1.79
N VAL A 307 2.31 11.26 2.90
CA VAL A 307 3.15 12.11 3.76
C VAL A 307 4.50 11.39 3.92
N PRO A 308 5.45 11.60 2.99
CA PRO A 308 6.76 10.97 3.07
C PRO A 308 7.50 11.42 4.34
N ARG A 309 7.78 10.47 5.25
CA ARG A 309 8.55 10.73 6.48
C ARG A 309 10.00 11.09 6.15
N ASN A 310 10.59 10.34 5.23
CA ASN A 310 11.98 10.51 4.77
C ASN A 310 11.96 10.97 3.31
N LYS A 311 11.77 12.27 3.08
CA LYS A 311 11.65 12.83 1.71
C LYS A 311 12.92 12.63 0.87
N GLU A 312 14.08 12.57 1.51
CA GLU A 312 15.37 12.30 0.86
C GLU A 312 15.41 10.86 0.33
N LEU A 313 14.95 9.88 1.13
CA LEU A 313 14.82 8.49 0.70
C LEU A 313 13.75 8.36 -0.38
N MET A 314 12.59 9.00 -0.21
CA MET A 314 11.51 9.00 -1.21
C MET A 314 12.01 9.48 -2.57
N ARG A 315 12.74 10.60 -2.59
CA ARG A 315 13.34 11.12 -3.81
C ARG A 315 14.32 10.13 -4.43
N ILE A 316 15.25 9.59 -3.66
CA ILE A 316 16.29 8.70 -4.18
C ILE A 316 15.68 7.41 -4.71
N PHE A 317 14.71 6.83 -4.00
CA PHE A 317 14.02 5.63 -4.44
C PHE A 317 13.18 5.88 -5.69
N LYS A 318 12.64 7.09 -5.85
CA LYS A 318 11.97 7.50 -7.09
C LYS A 318 12.95 7.68 -8.25
N ASP A 319 14.06 8.40 -8.03
CA ASP A 319 15.12 8.57 -9.04
C ASP A 319 15.64 7.21 -9.55
N LEU A 320 15.59 6.17 -8.71
CA LEU A 320 16.02 4.80 -9.02
C LEU A 320 14.89 3.85 -9.42
N GLU A 321 13.71 4.37 -9.78
CA GLU A 321 12.53 3.62 -10.26
C GLU A 321 12.05 2.52 -9.29
N LEU A 322 12.35 2.66 -7.99
CA LEU A 322 11.81 1.80 -6.94
C LEU A 322 10.39 2.24 -6.55
N VAL A 323 10.14 3.56 -6.59
CA VAL A 323 8.82 4.15 -6.32
C VAL A 323 8.27 4.79 -7.61
N GLU A 324 7.01 4.50 -7.93
CA GLU A 324 6.32 5.00 -9.12
C GLU A 324 5.89 6.47 -8.95
N GLN A 325 4.68 6.69 -8.42
CA GLN A 325 4.08 8.00 -8.17
C GLN A 325 3.63 8.10 -6.72
N LEU A 326 3.75 9.29 -6.13
CA LEU A 326 3.29 9.62 -4.79
C LEU A 326 1.81 9.24 -4.64
N GLY A 327 1.53 8.47 -3.61
CA GLY A 327 0.17 8.05 -3.26
C GLY A 327 -0.37 6.85 -4.05
N SER A 328 0.38 6.31 -5.02
CA SER A 328 -0.05 5.13 -5.79
C SER A 328 0.18 3.79 -5.09
N GLY A 329 1.05 3.76 -4.06
CA GLY A 329 1.48 2.51 -3.43
C GLY A 329 0.41 1.80 -2.61
N ILE A 330 -0.25 2.51 -1.68
CA ILE A 330 -1.32 1.92 -0.87
C ILE A 330 -2.50 1.44 -1.72
N PRO A 331 -3.00 2.19 -2.72
CA PRO A 331 -4.00 1.68 -3.66
C PRO A 331 -3.62 0.36 -4.34
N ARG A 332 -2.39 0.23 -4.88
CA ARG A 332 -1.89 -1.03 -5.48
C ARG A 332 -1.91 -2.21 -4.52
N ILE A 333 -1.63 -1.96 -3.25
CA ILE A 333 -1.72 -3.00 -2.22
C ILE A 333 -3.18 -3.40 -1.99
N LEU A 334 -4.07 -2.41 -1.88
CA LEU A 334 -5.49 -2.58 -1.59
C LEU A 334 -6.27 -3.32 -2.68
N GLU A 335 -5.76 -3.36 -3.92
CA GLU A 335 -6.29 -4.18 -5.01
C GLU A 335 -6.24 -5.69 -4.70
N HIS A 336 -5.35 -6.12 -3.79
CA HIS A 336 -5.12 -7.54 -3.50
C HIS A 336 -5.28 -7.92 -2.03
N TYR A 337 -5.11 -6.96 -1.11
CA TYR A 337 -5.18 -7.18 0.33
C TYR A 337 -6.04 -6.10 0.97
N GLY A 338 -7.03 -6.49 1.77
CA GLY A 338 -7.94 -5.54 2.40
C GLY A 338 -7.29 -4.75 3.55
N LYS A 339 -8.03 -3.76 4.05
CA LYS A 339 -7.60 -2.87 5.13
C LYS A 339 -7.25 -3.61 6.42
N GLU A 340 -7.83 -4.79 6.64
CA GLU A 340 -7.55 -5.70 7.75
C GLU A 340 -6.11 -6.25 7.75
N SER A 341 -5.42 -6.18 6.62
CA SER A 341 -4.01 -6.56 6.50
C SER A 341 -3.08 -5.55 7.19
N PHE A 342 -3.58 -4.39 7.61
CA PHE A 342 -2.82 -3.32 8.25
C PHE A 342 -3.13 -3.23 9.74
N ASN A 343 -2.09 -3.31 10.56
CA ASN A 343 -2.14 -3.08 11.99
C ASN A 343 -1.38 -1.79 12.33
N PHE A 344 -2.10 -0.79 12.81
CA PHE A 344 -1.55 0.49 13.23
C PHE A 344 -1.41 0.53 14.75
N SER A 345 -0.23 0.90 15.21
CA SER A 345 0.04 1.27 16.60
C SER A 345 0.75 2.62 16.65
N ASP A 346 0.92 3.19 17.84
CA ASP A 346 1.61 4.46 18.02
C ASP A 346 3.07 4.40 17.54
N ASN A 347 3.71 3.24 17.70
CA ASN A 347 5.14 3.07 17.47
C ASN A 347 5.48 2.26 16.23
N PHE A 348 4.51 1.56 15.63
CA PHE A 348 4.74 0.65 14.52
C PHE A 348 3.55 0.59 13.57
N LEU A 349 3.85 0.43 12.28
CA LEU A 349 2.91 -0.04 11.27
C LEU A 349 3.34 -1.44 10.85
N ARG A 350 2.43 -2.40 10.99
CA ARG A 350 2.64 -3.77 10.52
C ARG A 350 1.65 -4.11 9.43
N MET A 351 2.17 -4.64 8.33
CA MET A 351 1.37 -5.24 7.28
C MET A 351 1.51 -6.76 7.30
N THR A 352 0.39 -7.47 7.18
CA THR A 352 0.30 -8.93 7.19
C THR A 352 -0.24 -9.44 5.87
N PHE A 353 0.56 -10.24 5.17
CA PHE A 353 0.21 -10.84 3.90
C PHE A 353 -0.12 -12.31 4.11
N MET A 354 -1.41 -12.65 4.14
CA MET A 354 -1.83 -14.06 4.24
C MET A 354 -1.50 -14.79 2.94
N ALA A 355 -0.93 -15.99 3.05
CA ALA A 355 -0.69 -16.84 1.89
C ALA A 355 -2.04 -17.22 1.27
N LYS A 356 -2.13 -17.20 -0.06
CA LYS A 356 -3.28 -17.75 -0.78
C LYS A 356 -3.44 -19.22 -0.39
N GLU A 357 -4.66 -19.64 -0.05
CA GLU A 357 -4.96 -21.05 0.14
C GLU A 357 -4.62 -21.78 -1.16
N THR A 358 -3.54 -22.55 -1.13
CA THR A 358 -3.30 -23.56 -2.13
C THR A 358 -4.29 -24.66 -1.83
N ALA A 359 -5.39 -24.70 -2.56
CA ALA A 359 -6.26 -25.86 -2.58
C ALA A 359 -5.49 -27.01 -3.26
N VAL A 360 -4.46 -27.52 -2.58
CA VAL A 360 -4.08 -28.92 -2.65
C VAL A 360 -5.11 -29.59 -1.76
N GLU A 361 -6.18 -30.09 -2.37
CA GLU A 361 -6.99 -31.10 -1.71
C GLU A 361 -6.11 -32.36 -1.56
N GLU A 362 -5.25 -32.38 -0.55
CA GLU A 362 -5.07 -33.64 0.17
C GLU A 362 -6.37 -33.86 0.92
N GLY A 363 -7.00 -35.02 0.69
CA GLY A 363 -8.30 -35.39 1.24
C GLY A 363 -8.32 -35.45 2.77
N GLY A 364 -8.30 -34.29 3.40
CA GLY A 364 -8.43 -34.06 4.83
C GLY A 364 -9.64 -33.18 5.10
N GLN A 365 -10.64 -33.77 5.75
CA GLN A 365 -11.91 -33.17 6.13
C GLN A 365 -11.77 -31.75 6.71
N LYS A 366 -12.23 -30.73 5.96
CA LYS A 366 -12.75 -29.49 6.57
C LYS A 366 -14.23 -29.69 6.89
N GLY A 367 -14.50 -30.31 8.04
CA GLY A 367 -15.82 -30.30 8.68
C GLY A 367 -15.74 -29.43 9.92
N GLY A 368 -16.33 -28.23 9.86
CA GLY A 368 -16.55 -27.41 11.05
C GLY A 368 -17.25 -28.23 12.14
N ALA A 369 -16.86 -28.02 13.40
CA ALA A 369 -17.14 -28.87 14.56
C ALA A 369 -18.63 -29.14 14.89
N ILE A 370 -19.58 -28.60 14.12
CA ILE A 370 -21.02 -28.83 14.25
C ILE A 370 -21.61 -29.54 13.01
N GLY A 371 -20.99 -29.41 11.82
CA GLY A 371 -21.44 -30.05 10.58
C GLY A 371 -20.87 -31.47 10.35
N GLY A 372 -19.75 -31.81 10.99
CA GLY A 372 -19.08 -33.10 10.80
C GLY A 372 -19.89 -34.31 11.27
N VAL A 373 -20.61 -34.18 12.39
CA VAL A 373 -21.38 -35.30 12.98
C VAL A 373 -22.62 -35.62 12.14
N THR A 374 -23.36 -34.59 11.73
CA THR A 374 -24.58 -34.75 10.92
C THR A 374 -24.26 -35.14 9.48
N GLY A 375 -23.19 -34.57 8.89
CA GLY A 375 -22.74 -34.91 7.54
C GLY A 375 -22.28 -36.36 7.41
N GLY A 376 -21.56 -36.88 8.42
CA GLY A 376 -21.12 -38.28 8.46
C GLY A 376 -22.29 -39.27 8.55
N ALA A 377 -23.32 -38.97 9.35
CA ALA A 377 -24.52 -39.82 9.45
C ALA A 377 -25.32 -39.84 8.14
N ILE A 378 -25.40 -38.71 7.43
CA ILE A 378 -26.10 -38.63 6.13
C ILE A 378 -25.31 -39.38 5.04
N ASP A 379 -23.98 -39.30 5.07
CA ASP A 379 -23.12 -40.00 4.10
C ASP A 379 -23.13 -41.52 4.28
N ALA A 380 -23.44 -42.01 5.49
CA ALA A 380 -23.60 -43.43 5.80
C ALA A 380 -24.95 -44.04 5.36
N ILE A 381 -25.90 -43.26 4.84
CA ILE A 381 -27.19 -43.79 4.36
C ILE A 381 -27.03 -44.41 2.97
N ASP A 382 -26.76 -45.71 2.90
CA ASP A 382 -26.52 -46.43 1.63
C ASP A 382 -27.72 -46.42 0.67
N THR A 383 -28.93 -46.28 1.20
CA THR A 383 -30.15 -46.23 0.37
C THR A 383 -30.27 -44.95 -0.47
N LEU A 384 -29.49 -43.89 -0.21
CA LEU A 384 -29.59 -42.62 -0.94
C LEU A 384 -28.47 -42.47 -1.98
N THR A 385 -28.82 -41.94 -3.16
CA THR A 385 -27.82 -41.59 -4.18
C THR A 385 -27.01 -40.37 -3.74
N LYS A 386 -25.82 -40.17 -4.33
CA LYS A 386 -24.96 -39.00 -4.06
C LYS A 386 -25.74 -37.68 -4.14
N ARG A 387 -26.59 -37.54 -5.16
CA ARG A 387 -27.42 -36.33 -5.36
C ARG A 387 -28.53 -36.19 -4.32
N GLN A 388 -29.11 -37.30 -3.86
CA GLN A 388 -30.08 -37.29 -2.76
C GLN A 388 -29.43 -36.92 -1.43
N LYS A 389 -28.19 -37.36 -1.18
CA LYS A 389 -27.41 -37.00 0.01
C LYS A 389 -27.11 -35.50 0.05
N GLU A 390 -26.76 -34.90 -1.09
CA GLU A 390 -26.56 -33.44 -1.23
C GLU A 390 -27.84 -32.66 -0.86
N VAL A 391 -29.02 -33.09 -1.35
CA VAL A 391 -30.32 -32.50 -0.97
C VAL A 391 -30.57 -32.59 0.54
N VAL A 392 -30.29 -33.75 1.15
CA VAL A 392 -30.47 -33.95 2.60
C VAL A 392 -29.50 -33.08 3.41
N LYS A 393 -28.26 -32.87 2.95
CA LYS A 393 -27.29 -31.98 3.61
C LYS A 393 -27.75 -30.52 3.59
N LEU A 394 -28.33 -30.06 2.48
CA LEU A 394 -28.90 -28.70 2.40
C LEU A 394 -30.08 -28.53 3.37
N ILE A 395 -30.96 -29.54 3.45
CA ILE A 395 -32.07 -29.55 4.41
C ILE A 395 -31.58 -29.63 5.87
N ALA A 396 -30.49 -30.37 6.14
CA ALA A 396 -29.90 -30.45 7.48
C ALA A 396 -29.30 -29.10 7.92
N ALA A 397 -28.73 -28.35 6.99
CA ALA A 397 -28.20 -27.01 7.25
C ALA A 397 -29.30 -25.96 7.44
N ASN A 398 -30.44 -26.10 6.75
CA ASN A 398 -31.61 -25.25 6.91
C ASN A 398 -32.92 -26.07 6.78
N PRO A 399 -33.54 -26.49 7.90
CA PRO A 399 -34.76 -27.29 7.88
C PRO A 399 -35.98 -26.63 7.22
N SER A 400 -35.97 -25.30 7.05
CA SER A 400 -37.06 -24.55 6.41
C SER A 400 -36.80 -24.24 4.94
N ILE A 401 -35.70 -24.75 4.37
CA ILE A 401 -35.30 -24.47 2.99
C ILE A 401 -36.41 -24.81 1.97
N THR A 402 -36.60 -23.92 1.03
CA THR A 402 -37.60 -24.02 -0.04
C THR A 402 -37.08 -24.84 -1.23
N TYR A 403 -37.99 -25.29 -2.10
CA TYR A 403 -37.61 -26.05 -3.30
C TYR A 403 -36.74 -25.21 -4.25
N ASN A 404 -37.03 -23.91 -4.38
CA ASN A 404 -36.28 -22.97 -5.21
C ASN A 404 -34.85 -22.77 -4.69
N GLU A 405 -34.67 -22.60 -3.39
CA GLU A 405 -33.34 -22.46 -2.80
C GLU A 405 -32.48 -23.73 -2.96
N ILE A 406 -33.10 -24.92 -2.88
CA ILE A 406 -32.40 -26.18 -3.20
C ILE A 406 -32.06 -26.26 -4.69
N ALA A 407 -32.98 -25.82 -5.55
CA ALA A 407 -32.79 -25.80 -7.00
C ALA A 407 -31.60 -24.91 -7.39
N ASP A 408 -31.53 -23.70 -6.84
CA ASP A 408 -30.44 -22.75 -7.05
C ASP A 408 -29.11 -23.28 -6.50
N ALA A 409 -29.11 -23.82 -5.26
CA ALA A 409 -27.90 -24.36 -4.64
C ALA A 409 -27.32 -25.56 -5.40
N LEU A 410 -28.17 -26.35 -6.08
CA LEU A 410 -27.75 -27.52 -6.84
C LEU A 410 -27.62 -27.26 -8.35
N GLY A 411 -28.07 -26.12 -8.85
CA GLY A 411 -28.09 -25.80 -10.28
C GLY A 411 -29.01 -26.73 -11.09
N ILE A 412 -30.16 -27.11 -10.54
CA ILE A 412 -31.17 -27.97 -11.21
C ILE A 412 -32.55 -27.33 -11.13
N ASN A 413 -33.51 -27.75 -11.96
CA ASN A 413 -34.87 -27.21 -11.89
C ASN A 413 -35.67 -27.72 -10.67
N GLU A 414 -36.66 -26.95 -10.22
CA GLU A 414 -37.52 -27.30 -9.08
C GLU A 414 -38.25 -28.64 -9.25
N SER A 415 -38.61 -29.01 -10.49
CA SER A 415 -39.27 -30.30 -10.78
C SER A 415 -38.34 -31.48 -10.46
N ALA A 416 -37.05 -31.37 -10.77
CA ALA A 416 -36.03 -32.36 -10.44
C ALA A 416 -35.77 -32.43 -8.92
N VAL A 417 -35.74 -31.28 -8.25
CA VAL A 417 -35.70 -31.23 -6.76
C VAL A 417 -36.90 -31.95 -6.18
N GLY A 418 -38.11 -31.72 -6.73
CA GLY A 418 -39.34 -32.40 -6.36
C GLY A 418 -39.25 -33.91 -6.44
N LYS A 419 -38.69 -34.44 -7.55
CA LYS A 419 -38.45 -35.88 -7.72
C LYS A 419 -37.48 -36.43 -6.68
N HIS A 420 -36.40 -35.71 -6.37
CA HIS A 420 -35.44 -36.13 -5.35
C HIS A 420 -36.07 -36.15 -3.95
N ILE A 421 -36.79 -35.09 -3.56
CA ILE A 421 -37.45 -35.01 -2.25
C ILE A 421 -38.51 -36.12 -2.10
N THR A 422 -39.33 -36.37 -3.12
CA THR A 422 -40.31 -37.46 -3.10
C THR A 422 -39.63 -38.82 -2.96
N ALA A 423 -38.53 -39.06 -3.68
CA ALA A 423 -37.78 -40.31 -3.56
C ALA A 423 -37.14 -40.49 -2.17
N ILE A 424 -36.67 -39.42 -1.53
CA ILE A 424 -36.11 -39.45 -0.17
C ILE A 424 -37.22 -39.70 0.87
N LYS A 425 -38.40 -39.07 0.71
CA LYS A 425 -39.59 -39.33 1.54
C LYS A 425 -40.05 -40.77 1.47
N ASN A 426 -40.12 -41.34 0.26
CA ASN A 426 -40.54 -42.73 0.05
C ASN A 426 -39.59 -43.73 0.71
N LYS A 427 -38.31 -43.36 0.90
CA LYS A 427 -37.31 -44.14 1.63
C LYS A 427 -37.36 -43.92 3.15
N GLY A 428 -38.31 -43.13 3.65
CA GLY A 428 -38.53 -42.88 5.08
C GLY A 428 -37.51 -41.95 5.76
N VAL A 429 -36.56 -41.39 5.01
CA VAL A 429 -35.45 -40.58 5.56
C VAL A 429 -35.87 -39.13 5.85
N LEU A 430 -36.96 -38.66 5.23
CA LEU A 430 -37.41 -37.26 5.31
C LEU A 430 -38.92 -37.17 5.52
N VAL A 431 -39.36 -36.35 6.45
CA VAL A 431 -40.77 -36.05 6.73
C VAL A 431 -40.97 -34.52 6.73
N ARG A 432 -42.11 -34.04 6.23
CA ARG A 432 -42.50 -32.62 6.38
C ARG A 432 -43.40 -32.52 7.59
N GLN A 433 -43.07 -31.64 8.53
CA GLN A 433 -43.91 -31.32 9.68
C GLN A 433 -44.58 -29.96 9.46
N GLY A 434 -45.91 -29.91 9.61
CA GLY A 434 -46.72 -28.70 9.37
C GLY A 434 -47.23 -28.55 7.92
N GLY A 435 -48.11 -27.55 7.72
CA GLY A 435 -48.72 -27.23 6.42
C GLY A 435 -47.81 -26.41 5.51
N THR A 436 -48.35 -25.38 4.85
CA THR A 436 -47.64 -24.56 3.84
C THR A 436 -46.37 -23.86 4.38
N GLN A 437 -46.31 -23.60 5.70
CA GLN A 437 -45.18 -23.00 6.42
C GLN A 437 -44.43 -24.02 7.30
N GLY A 438 -44.55 -25.32 7.00
CA GLY A 438 -43.90 -26.39 7.78
C GLY A 438 -42.37 -26.44 7.60
N TYR A 439 -41.69 -27.27 8.37
CA TYR A 439 -40.25 -27.54 8.23
C TYR A 439 -39.99 -29.03 7.92
N TRP A 440 -38.77 -29.32 7.46
CA TRP A 440 -38.30 -30.65 7.15
C TRP A 440 -37.66 -31.31 8.36
N GLU A 441 -38.08 -32.53 8.68
CA GLU A 441 -37.50 -33.38 9.72
C GLU A 441 -36.80 -34.58 9.08
N ILE A 442 -35.51 -34.76 9.39
CA ILE A 442 -34.71 -35.89 8.92
C ILE A 442 -34.86 -37.04 9.92
N LYS A 443 -35.40 -38.16 9.49
CA LYS A 443 -35.49 -39.39 10.29
C LYS A 443 -34.28 -40.27 9.96
N LEU A 444 -33.25 -40.18 10.80
CA LEU A 444 -32.18 -41.16 10.75
C LEU A 444 -32.70 -42.50 11.31
N PRO A 445 -32.43 -43.64 10.66
CA PRO A 445 -32.75 -44.94 11.25
C PRO A 445 -32.01 -45.04 12.59
N LYS A 446 -32.74 -45.32 13.67
CA LYS A 446 -32.11 -45.66 14.96
C LYS A 446 -31.30 -46.94 14.74
N THR A 447 -29.99 -46.85 14.93
CA THR A 447 -29.10 -48.01 15.07
C THR A 447 -29.53 -48.89 16.22
#